data_AF-A0A0D2IT92-F1
#
_entry.id   AF-A0A0D2IT92-F1
#
_cell.length_a   1.000
_cell.length_b   1.000
_cell.length_c   1.000
_cell.angle_alpha   90.00
_cell.angle_beta   90.00
_cell.angle_gamma   90.00
#
_symmetry.space_group_name_H-M   'P 1'
#
loop_
_entity.id
_entity.type
_entity.pdbx_description
1 polymer ?
#
loop_
_entity_poly.entity_id
_entity_poly.type
_entity_poly.pdbx_seq_one_letter_code
_entity_poly.pdbx_strand_id
1 'polypeptide(L)'
;MPHNLYLHSALVQTRRLRAPDDAHRREALAYFGLESALSLAVSVLINTCVVCVFAAGYFGKPGLDDIGLENAGQYLGATYGAGIVVIWALGLLAAGQSSTMTGCYTGQFVMDGFLAFKVSAWVRILVTRLVALVPTLAVAFISGGGAGSTSLDQLNQILNLLQSVQLPFA
;
A
#
# COMPACT_ATOMS: atom_id res chain seq x y z
N MET A 1 -5.11 -6.21 0.68
CA MET A 1 -4.30 -6.39 -0.55
C MET A 1 -3.82 -7.83 -0.63
N PRO A 2 -3.95 -8.51 -1.78
CA PRO A 2 -3.68 -9.95 -1.93
C PRO A 2 -2.24 -10.33 -1.55
N HIS A 3 -1.26 -9.47 -1.86
CA HIS A 3 0.14 -9.72 -1.53
C HIS A 3 0.42 -9.82 -0.02
N ASN A 4 -0.41 -9.22 0.84
CA ASN A 4 -0.26 -9.33 2.29
C ASN A 4 -0.65 -10.73 2.80
N LEU A 5 -1.54 -11.46 2.12
CA LEU A 5 -1.90 -12.82 2.51
C LEU A 5 -0.69 -13.76 2.39
N TYR A 6 0.03 -13.67 1.27
CA TYR A 6 1.26 -14.41 1.06
C TYR A 6 2.37 -13.99 2.04
N LEU A 7 2.52 -12.68 2.29
CA LEU A 7 3.54 -12.17 3.21
C LEU A 7 3.31 -12.65 4.65
N HIS A 8 2.09 -12.46 5.18
CA HIS A 8 1.78 -12.86 6.55
C HIS A 8 1.87 -14.38 6.72
N SER A 9 1.42 -15.16 5.73
CA SER A 9 1.56 -16.63 5.76
C SER A 9 3.02 -17.07 5.83
N ALA A 10 3.91 -16.40 5.10
CA ALA A 10 5.34 -16.68 5.15
C ALA A 10 6.01 -16.20 6.45
N LEU A 11 5.61 -15.04 6.98
CA LEU A 11 6.16 -14.49 8.23
C LEU A 11 5.83 -15.37 9.44
N VAL A 12 4.65 -15.99 9.49
CA VAL A 12 4.31 -16.95 10.55
C VAL A 12 5.34 -18.09 10.61
N GLN A 13 5.83 -18.55 9.47
CA GLN A 13 6.79 -19.66 9.39
C GLN A 13 8.21 -19.28 9.83
N THR A 14 8.54 -17.99 9.94
CA THR A 14 9.87 -17.53 10.40
C THR A 14 10.07 -17.71 11.92
N ARG A 15 8.98 -17.81 12.69
CA ARG A 15 9.05 -18.05 14.14
C ARG A 15 9.32 -19.54 14.40
N ARG A 16 10.50 -19.85 14.92
CA ARG A 16 10.87 -21.21 15.32
C ARG A 16 10.06 -21.61 16.56
N LEU A 17 9.16 -22.57 16.41
CA LEU A 17 8.50 -23.20 17.56
C LEU A 17 9.53 -24.03 18.33
N ARG A 18 9.60 -23.83 19.65
CA ARG A 18 10.55 -24.52 20.54
C ARG A 18 10.24 -26.02 20.67
N ALA A 19 8.98 -26.40 20.47
CA ALA A 19 8.50 -27.77 20.42
C ALA A 19 7.33 -27.89 19.42
N PRO A 20 7.19 -29.02 18.70
CA PRO A 20 6.09 -29.28 17.77
C PRO A 20 4.82 -29.72 18.52
N ASP A 21 4.46 -29.00 19.58
CA ASP A 21 3.33 -29.32 20.44
C ASP A 21 2.14 -28.39 20.14
N ASP A 22 0.93 -28.93 20.22
CA ASP A 22 -0.28 -28.23 19.79
C ASP A 22 -0.64 -27.04 20.70
N ALA A 23 -0.24 -27.09 21.98
CA ALA A 23 -0.39 -25.97 22.91
C ALA A 23 0.44 -24.75 22.45
N HIS A 24 1.71 -24.97 22.11
CA HIS A 24 2.62 -23.92 21.65
C HIS A 24 2.21 -23.34 20.30
N ARG A 25 1.61 -24.17 19.41
CA ARG A 25 1.03 -23.69 18.15
C ARG A 25 -0.16 -22.76 18.39
N ARG A 26 -1.08 -23.13 19.29
CA ARG A 26 -2.24 -22.28 19.62
C ARG A 26 -1.83 -20.95 20.24
N GLU A 27 -0.84 -20.97 21.12
CA GLU A 27 -0.27 -19.76 21.71
C GLU A 27 0.37 -18.86 20.65
N ALA A 28 1.20 -19.42 19.76
CA ALA A 28 1.81 -18.66 18.66
C ALA A 28 0.77 -18.05 17.72
N LEU A 29 -0.29 -18.79 17.39
CA LEU A 29 -1.41 -18.29 16.58
C LEU A 29 -2.19 -17.18 17.30
N ALA A 30 -2.39 -17.29 18.62
CA ALA A 30 -3.06 -16.26 19.40
C ALA A 30 -2.26 -14.95 19.42
N TYR A 31 -0.94 -15.02 19.64
CA TYR A 31 -0.07 -13.85 19.56
C TYR A 31 -0.02 -13.24 18.16
N PHE A 32 0.10 -14.06 17.12
CA PHE A 32 0.11 -13.57 15.74
C PHE A 32 -1.24 -12.94 15.34
N GLY A 33 -2.35 -13.54 15.80
CA GLY A 33 -3.68 -13.00 15.63
C GLY A 33 -3.84 -11.64 16.30
N LEU A 34 -3.33 -11.49 17.54
CA LEU A 34 -3.37 -10.22 18.27
C LEU A 34 -2.48 -9.15 17.62
N GLU A 35 -1.24 -9.47 17.24
CA GLU A 35 -0.33 -8.57 16.53
C GLU A 35 -0.96 -8.08 15.22
N SER A 36 -1.52 -9.00 14.43
CA SER A 36 -2.17 -8.68 13.15
C SER A 36 -3.44 -7.85 13.36
N ALA A 37 -4.29 -8.22 14.33
CA ALA A 37 -5.51 -7.49 14.65
C ALA A 37 -5.23 -6.06 15.09
N LEU A 38 -4.21 -5.85 15.93
CA LEU A 38 -3.78 -4.52 16.37
C LEU A 38 -3.28 -3.69 15.19
N SER A 39 -2.45 -4.28 14.31
CA SER A 39 -1.96 -3.59 13.10
C SER A 39 -3.10 -3.18 12.16
N LEU A 40 -4.06 -4.08 11.91
CA LEU A 40 -5.24 -3.76 11.10
C LEU A 40 -6.13 -2.71 11.77
N ALA A 41 -6.32 -2.77 13.09
CA ALA A 41 -7.12 -1.78 13.82
C ALA A 41 -6.52 -0.37 13.71
N VAL A 42 -5.19 -0.24 13.85
CA VAL A 42 -4.48 1.03 13.63
C VAL A 42 -4.64 1.49 12.19
N SER A 43 -4.52 0.60 11.21
CA SER A 43 -4.73 0.95 9.80
C SER A 43 -6.15 1.45 9.51
N VAL A 44 -7.16 0.80 10.07
CA VAL A 44 -8.57 1.23 9.95
C VAL A 44 -8.77 2.59 10.60
N LEU A 45 -8.20 2.80 11.79
CA LEU A 45 -8.27 4.09 12.47
C LEU A 45 -7.66 5.22 11.63
N ILE A 46 -6.45 5.03 11.10
CA ILE A 46 -5.78 6.02 10.24
C ILE A 46 -6.62 6.32 9.00
N ASN A 47 -7.07 5.30 8.29
CA ASN A 47 -7.87 5.47 7.07
C ASN A 47 -9.20 6.19 7.38
N THR A 48 -9.84 5.86 8.51
CA THR A 48 -11.06 6.53 8.96
C THR A 48 -10.79 8.00 9.29
N CYS A 49 -9.71 8.31 10.01
CA CYS A 49 -9.31 9.68 10.29
C CYS A 49 -9.07 10.48 9.01
N VAL A 50 -8.37 9.92 8.03
CA VAL A 50 -8.13 10.57 6.72
C VAL A 50 -9.46 10.89 6.03
N VAL A 51 -10.35 9.90 5.91
CA VAL A 51 -11.68 10.11 5.31
C VAL A 51 -12.48 11.17 6.06
N CYS A 52 -12.49 11.14 7.40
CA CYS A 52 -13.18 12.15 8.21
C CYS A 52 -12.62 13.56 8.02
N VAL A 53 -11.29 13.73 7.89
CA VAL A 53 -10.67 15.05 7.67
C VAL A 53 -11.08 15.62 6.30
N PHE A 54 -11.06 14.80 5.25
CA PHE A 54 -11.50 15.24 3.93
C PHE A 54 -13.01 15.51 3.91
N ALA A 55 -13.81 14.67 4.55
CA ALA A 55 -15.25 14.88 4.66
C ALA A 55 -15.57 16.18 5.43
N ALA A 56 -14.96 16.42 6.59
CA ALA A 56 -15.20 17.62 7.38
C ALA A 56 -14.75 18.91 6.67
N GLY A 57 -13.65 18.85 5.92
CA GLY A 57 -13.13 20.02 5.20
C GLY A 57 -13.93 20.37 3.94
N TYR A 58 -14.52 19.39 3.27
CA TYR A 58 -14.93 19.53 1.86
C TYR A 58 -16.28 18.92 1.47
N PHE A 59 -16.92 18.13 2.33
CA PHE A 59 -18.20 17.51 1.99
C PHE A 59 -19.29 18.58 1.72
N GLY A 60 -19.91 18.52 0.54
CA GLY A 60 -21.01 19.41 0.14
C GLY A 60 -20.60 20.76 -0.47
N LYS A 61 -19.31 21.01 -0.73
CA LYS A 61 -18.85 22.23 -1.43
C LYS A 61 -18.90 22.03 -2.96
N PRO A 62 -19.50 22.96 -3.74
CA PRO A 62 -19.58 22.85 -5.20
C PRO A 62 -18.20 23.01 -5.86
N GLY A 63 -17.89 22.21 -6.88
CA GLY A 63 -16.67 22.31 -7.69
C GLY A 63 -15.46 21.50 -7.18
N LEU A 64 -15.68 20.51 -6.31
CA LEU A 64 -14.64 19.66 -5.70
C LEU A 64 -14.81 18.17 -6.08
N ASP A 65 -15.29 17.90 -7.29
CA ASP A 65 -15.73 16.56 -7.69
C ASP A 65 -14.58 15.55 -7.92
N ASP A 66 -13.32 16.00 -7.90
CA ASP A 66 -12.15 15.13 -8.17
C ASP A 66 -10.96 15.46 -7.25
N ILE A 67 -11.10 15.15 -5.95
CA ILE A 67 -9.96 15.22 -5.00
C ILE A 67 -9.16 13.91 -5.14
N GLY A 68 -8.05 14.01 -5.86
CA GLY A 68 -7.08 12.94 -6.10
C GLY A 68 -5.85 13.03 -5.21
N LEU A 69 -4.89 12.12 -5.42
CA LEU A 69 -3.69 12.06 -4.59
C LEU A 69 -2.77 13.28 -4.82
N GLU A 70 -2.81 13.83 -6.03
CA GLU A 70 -2.01 14.98 -6.44
C GLU A 70 -2.47 16.28 -5.77
N ASN A 71 -3.77 16.58 -5.83
CA ASN A 71 -4.32 17.86 -5.38
C ASN A 71 -4.66 17.86 -3.87
N ALA A 72 -4.80 16.68 -3.24
CA ALA A 72 -5.06 16.51 -1.81
C ALA A 72 -4.16 17.36 -0.90
N GLY A 73 -2.86 17.43 -1.20
CA GLY A 73 -1.90 18.21 -0.41
C GLY A 73 -2.16 19.72 -0.48
N GLN A 74 -2.47 20.24 -1.68
CA GLN A 74 -2.78 21.66 -1.88
C GLN A 74 -4.08 22.04 -1.17
N TYR A 75 -5.10 21.18 -1.28
CA TYR A 75 -6.36 21.36 -0.57
C TYR A 75 -6.13 21.37 0.95
N LEU A 76 -5.46 20.36 1.50
CA LEU A 76 -5.16 20.32 2.93
C LEU A 76 -4.41 21.58 3.41
N GLY A 77 -3.46 22.06 2.60
CA GLY A 77 -2.73 23.32 2.86
C GLY A 77 -3.62 24.56 2.87
N ALA A 78 -4.57 24.67 1.94
CA ALA A 78 -5.48 25.80 1.84
C ALA A 78 -6.43 25.89 3.05
N THR A 79 -6.86 24.75 3.60
CA THR A 79 -7.82 24.73 4.73
C THR A 79 -7.13 24.77 6.09
N TYR A 80 -5.99 24.09 6.26
CA TYR A 80 -5.36 23.91 7.57
C TYR A 80 -3.95 24.51 7.68
N GLY A 81 -3.42 25.09 6.61
CA GLY A 81 -2.12 25.78 6.57
C GLY A 81 -0.96 24.92 6.06
N ALA A 82 0.17 25.59 5.80
CA ALA A 82 1.33 25.01 5.12
C ALA A 82 1.98 23.82 5.87
N GLY A 83 1.89 23.77 7.21
CA GLY A 83 2.49 22.70 8.01
C GLY A 83 1.90 21.31 7.70
N ILE A 84 0.61 21.24 7.38
CA ILE A 84 -0.06 19.98 7.05
C ILE A 84 0.36 19.44 5.68
N VAL A 85 0.72 20.31 4.73
CA VAL A 85 1.25 19.89 3.42
C VAL A 85 2.54 19.09 3.60
N VAL A 86 3.40 19.53 4.53
CA VAL A 86 4.66 18.83 4.84
C VAL A 86 4.37 17.46 5.47
N ILE A 87 3.44 17.39 6.41
CA ILE A 87 3.03 16.13 7.04
C ILE A 87 2.45 15.17 5.99
N TRP A 88 1.59 15.66 5.09
CA TRP A 88 1.03 14.88 3.99
C TRP A 88 2.12 14.35 3.05
N ALA A 89 3.05 15.21 2.63
CA ALA A 89 4.16 14.82 1.75
C ALA A 89 5.09 13.78 2.39
N LEU A 90 5.42 13.94 3.68
CA LEU A 90 6.21 12.96 4.44
C LEU A 90 5.45 11.64 4.60
N GLY A 91 4.15 11.70 4.85
CA GLY A 91 3.27 10.53 4.92
C GLY A 91 3.23 9.75 3.60
N LEU A 92 3.04 10.45 2.48
CA LEU A 92 3.08 9.85 1.14
C LEU A 92 4.44 9.20 0.84
N LEU A 93 5.54 9.86 1.20
CA LEU A 93 6.88 9.31 1.01
C LEU A 93 7.09 8.04 1.86
N ALA A 94 6.69 8.08 3.13
CA ALA A 94 6.78 6.94 4.05
C ALA A 94 5.94 5.76 3.57
N ALA A 95 4.71 6.00 3.08
CA ALA A 95 3.85 4.98 2.50
C ALA A 95 4.50 4.31 1.28
N GLY A 96 5.14 5.09 0.40
CA GLY A 96 5.86 4.56 -0.76
C GLY A 96 7.06 3.66 -0.40
N GLN A 97 7.81 4.00 0.66
CA GLN A 97 8.90 3.16 1.15
C GLN A 97 8.40 1.86 1.77
N SER A 98 7.34 1.94 2.58
CA SER A 98 6.71 0.77 3.20
C SER A 98 6.21 -0.23 2.15
N SER A 99 5.49 0.24 1.13
CA SER A 99 4.98 -0.60 0.03
C SER A 99 6.09 -1.32 -0.75
N THR A 100 7.25 -0.69 -0.88
CA THR A 100 8.38 -1.30 -1.58
C THR A 100 8.96 -2.46 -0.78
N MET A 101 9.11 -2.30 0.54
CA MET A 101 9.62 -3.36 1.40
C MET A 101 8.68 -4.56 1.41
N THR A 102 7.38 -4.34 1.64
CA THR A 102 6.39 -5.43 1.67
C THR A 102 6.30 -6.13 0.33
N GLY A 103 6.26 -5.38 -0.79
CA GLY A 103 6.25 -5.96 -2.14
C GLY A 103 7.48 -6.82 -2.45
N CYS A 104 8.67 -6.43 -2.00
CA CYS A 104 9.89 -7.19 -2.24
C CYS A 104 9.96 -8.48 -1.42
N TYR A 105 9.44 -8.47 -0.19
CA TYR A 105 9.35 -9.68 0.63
C TYR A 105 8.27 -10.61 0.10
N THR A 106 7.08 -10.12 -0.23
CA THR A 106 6.05 -10.96 -0.84
C THR A 106 6.54 -11.58 -2.14
N GLY A 107 7.15 -10.78 -3.02
CA GLY A 107 7.69 -11.26 -4.28
C GLY A 107 8.73 -12.37 -4.09
N GLN A 108 9.53 -12.30 -3.02
CA GLN A 108 10.45 -13.39 -2.69
C GLN A 108 9.73 -14.68 -2.36
N PHE A 109 8.76 -14.64 -1.44
CA PHE A 109 8.06 -15.83 -1.00
C PHE A 109 7.23 -16.46 -2.11
N VAL A 110 6.64 -15.66 -2.99
CA VAL A 110 5.92 -16.17 -4.16
C VAL A 110 6.88 -16.79 -5.18
N MET A 111 8.01 -16.14 -5.48
CA MET A 111 8.98 -16.66 -6.46
C MET A 111 9.72 -17.91 -5.96
N ASP A 112 10.19 -17.90 -4.71
CA ASP A 112 10.90 -19.04 -4.11
C ASP A 112 9.92 -20.20 -3.82
N GLY A 113 8.68 -19.90 -3.43
CA GLY A 113 7.66 -20.89 -3.07
C GLY A 113 6.93 -21.51 -4.26
N PHE A 114 6.31 -20.70 -5.11
CA PHE A 114 5.47 -21.20 -6.22
C PHE A 114 6.24 -21.46 -7.50
N LEU A 115 7.23 -20.61 -7.83
CA LEU A 115 7.96 -20.67 -9.10
C LEU A 115 9.33 -21.38 -8.97
N ALA A 116 9.76 -21.71 -7.74
CA ALA A 116 11.09 -22.24 -7.41
C ALA A 116 12.25 -21.45 -8.06
N PHE A 117 12.05 -20.15 -8.27
CA PHE A 117 12.95 -19.28 -9.03
C PHE A 117 13.66 -18.30 -8.10
N LYS A 118 14.96 -18.53 -7.89
CA LYS A 118 15.77 -17.74 -6.96
C LYS A 118 16.36 -16.51 -7.64
N VAL A 119 15.84 -15.34 -7.29
CA VAL A 119 16.35 -14.03 -7.76
C VAL A 119 16.98 -13.30 -6.59
N SER A 120 18.11 -12.64 -6.83
CA SER A 120 18.74 -11.77 -5.83
C SER A 120 17.82 -10.60 -5.47
N ALA A 121 17.87 -10.16 -4.21
CA ALA A 121 16.96 -9.13 -3.69
C ALA A 121 17.06 -7.80 -4.48
N TRP A 122 18.28 -7.39 -4.85
CA TRP A 122 18.51 -6.18 -5.65
C TRP A 122 17.86 -6.27 -7.03
N VAL A 123 18.00 -7.40 -7.74
CA VAL A 123 17.41 -7.58 -9.07
C VAL A 123 15.89 -7.57 -8.96
N ARG A 124 15.32 -8.22 -7.93
CA ARG A 124 13.87 -8.21 -7.68
C ARG A 124 13.34 -6.79 -7.42
N ILE A 125 14.03 -6.00 -6.59
CA ILE A 125 13.68 -4.59 -6.34
C ILE A 125 13.73 -3.80 -7.65
N LEU A 126 14.81 -3.94 -8.41
CA LEU A 126 15.02 -3.17 -9.63
C LEU A 126 13.96 -3.51 -10.70
N VAL A 127 13.69 -4.79 -10.92
CA VAL A 127 12.67 -5.23 -11.90
C VAL A 127 11.28 -4.76 -11.49
N THR A 128 10.86 -4.98 -10.24
CA THR A 128 9.53 -4.56 -9.77
C THR A 128 9.35 -3.04 -9.78
N ARG A 129 10.40 -2.29 -9.44
CA ARG A 129 10.42 -0.82 -9.55
C ARG A 129 10.36 -0.35 -11.00
N LEU A 130 11.11 -0.97 -11.91
CA LEU A 130 11.06 -0.60 -13.33
C LEU A 130 9.69 -0.88 -13.94
N VAL A 131 9.10 -2.03 -13.65
CA VAL A 131 7.75 -2.39 -14.13
C VAL A 131 6.69 -1.42 -13.60
N ALA A 132 6.85 -0.88 -12.39
CA ALA A 132 5.94 0.11 -11.84
C ALA A 132 6.21 1.54 -12.35
N LEU A 133 7.48 1.96 -12.42
CA LEU A 133 7.86 3.35 -12.76
C LEU A 133 7.76 3.63 -14.25
N VAL A 134 8.13 2.69 -15.12
CA VAL A 134 8.15 2.93 -16.58
C VAL A 134 6.76 3.27 -17.12
N PRO A 135 5.68 2.52 -16.83
CA PRO A 135 4.34 2.87 -17.29
C PRO A 135 3.86 4.20 -16.70
N THR A 136 4.15 4.43 -15.41
CA THR A 136 3.77 5.67 -14.71
C THR A 136 4.42 6.89 -15.35
N LEU A 137 5.72 6.82 -15.62
CA LEU A 137 6.47 7.89 -16.29
C LEU A 137 6.00 8.08 -17.73
N ALA A 138 5.75 7.00 -18.47
CA ALA A 138 5.23 7.07 -19.83
C ALA A 138 3.88 7.80 -19.87
N VAL A 139 2.96 7.46 -18.96
CA VAL A 139 1.68 8.16 -18.83
C VAL A 139 1.90 9.63 -18.48
N ALA A 140 2.78 9.94 -17.52
CA ALA A 140 3.09 11.32 -17.14
C ALA A 140 3.67 12.16 -18.29
N PHE A 141 4.54 11.59 -19.12
CA PHE A 141 5.12 12.30 -20.27
C PHE A 141 4.13 12.47 -21.43
N ILE A 142 3.32 11.45 -21.74
CA ILE A 142 2.36 11.48 -22.85
C ILE A 142 1.21 12.46 -22.56
N SER A 143 0.76 12.52 -21.31
CA SER A 143 -0.41 13.31 -20.91
C SER A 143 -0.15 14.80 -20.69
N GLY A 144 1.10 15.25 -20.83
CA GLY A 144 1.49 16.66 -20.92
C GLY A 144 0.99 17.54 -19.78
N GLY A 145 1.72 17.59 -18.66
CA GLY A 145 1.75 18.67 -17.65
C GLY A 145 0.46 19.03 -16.88
N GLY A 146 -0.70 19.16 -17.52
CA GLY A 146 -1.96 19.62 -16.93
C GLY A 146 -3.14 18.63 -17.07
N ALA A 147 -3.13 17.70 -18.03
CA ALA A 147 -4.14 16.63 -18.15
C ALA A 147 -3.63 15.27 -17.62
N GLY A 148 -2.37 15.22 -17.19
CA GLY A 148 -1.73 14.02 -16.68
C GLY A 148 -2.14 13.64 -15.27
N SER A 149 -2.56 14.60 -14.46
CA SER A 149 -3.01 14.38 -13.09
C SER A 149 -4.21 13.45 -13.00
N THR A 150 -5.28 13.78 -13.72
CA THR A 150 -6.49 12.95 -13.81
C THR A 150 -6.16 11.56 -14.38
N SER A 151 -5.26 11.49 -15.35
CA SER A 151 -4.83 10.20 -15.95
C SER A 151 -4.06 9.32 -14.96
N LEU A 152 -3.25 9.92 -14.08
CA LEU A 152 -2.50 9.21 -13.05
C LEU A 152 -3.41 8.75 -11.89
N ASP A 153 -4.37 9.58 -11.48
CA ASP A 153 -5.36 9.19 -10.48
C ASP A 153 -6.27 8.06 -11.02
N GLN A 154 -6.69 8.13 -12.29
CA GLN A 154 -7.40 7.03 -12.96
C GLN A 154 -6.56 5.76 -13.01
N LEU A 155 -5.28 5.85 -13.36
CA LEU A 155 -4.37 4.70 -13.37
C LEU A 155 -4.27 4.09 -11.96
N ASN A 156 -4.14 4.91 -10.92
CA ASN A 156 -4.12 4.45 -9.53
C ASN A 156 -5.44 3.74 -9.13
N GLN A 157 -6.59 4.26 -9.54
CA GLN A 157 -7.90 3.63 -9.30
C GLN A 157 -8.00 2.27 -10.01
N ILE A 158 -7.57 2.18 -11.27
CA ILE A 158 -7.54 0.93 -12.04
C ILE A 158 -6.61 -0.11 -11.39
N LEU A 159 -5.45 0.31 -10.89
CA LEU A 159 -4.54 -0.58 -10.16
C LEU A 159 -5.19 -1.13 -8.89
N ASN A 160 -5.93 -0.31 -8.14
CA ASN A 160 -6.67 -0.77 -6.97
C ASN A 160 -7.81 -1.73 -7.33
N LEU A 161 -8.52 -1.48 -8.43
CA LEU A 161 -9.54 -2.39 -8.95
C LEU A 161 -8.93 -3.75 -9.33
N LEU A 162 -7.77 -3.74 -9.98
CA LEU A 162 -7.05 -4.94 -10.38
C LEU A 162 -6.64 -5.77 -9.16
N GLN A 163 -6.25 -5.13 -8.05
CA GLN A 163 -6.00 -5.85 -6.79
C GLN A 163 -7.25 -6.55 -6.25
N SER A 164 -8.43 -5.95 -6.40
CA SER A 164 -9.69 -6.58 -6.00
C SER A 164 -10.01 -7.82 -6.84
N VAL A 165 -9.72 -7.77 -8.15
CA VAL A 165 -9.87 -8.92 -9.06
C VAL A 165 -8.90 -10.05 -8.71
N GLN A 166 -7.73 -9.75 -8.15
CA GLN A 166 -6.75 -10.74 -7.72
C GLN A 166 -7.10 -11.45 -6.39
N LEU A 167 -7.96 -10.85 -5.55
CA LEU A 167 -8.28 -11.40 -4.22
C LEU A 167 -8.82 -12.84 -4.23
N PRO A 168 -9.71 -13.27 -5.15
CA PRO A 168 -10.22 -14.64 -5.18
C PRO A 168 -9.17 -15.70 -5.56
N PHE A 169 -8.05 -15.27 -6.14
CA PHE A 169 -6.96 -16.16 -6.57
C PHE A 169 -5.80 -16.21 -5.57
N ALA A 170 -5.88 -15.43 -4.49
CA ALA A 170 -4.89 -15.36 -3.42
C ALA A 170 -5.20 -16.34 -2.29
#